data_AF-A0A970WSG6-F1
#
_entry.id   AF-A0A970WSG6-F1
#
_cell.length_a   1.000
_cell.length_b   1.000
_cell.length_c   1.000
_cell.angle_alpha   90.00
_cell.angle_beta   90.00
_cell.angle_gamma   90.00
#
_symmetry.space_group_name_H-M   'P 1'
#
loop_
_entity.id
_entity.type
_entity.pdbx_description
1 polymer ?
#
loop_
_entity_poly.entity_id
_entity_poly.type
_entity_poly.pdbx_seq_one_letter_code
_entity_poly.pdbx_strand_id
1 'polypeptide(L)'
;MIKFFPFVLVVLWIAGCTSSGQKPDGCQTYAEANIPVTVISDWNTVDGGLHASFGSIDHRYEKHEIPDVEGNEAWSGSAWKGERVSAQLVLWSKDSVRQVRFRFSDFVSSDGKIIPAQSAQAWFVRYVITDEFADGCSKRDPKDYASSLSADLLDDISCFDMAPITACPVWITIDVAADAAEGVYTSTLQLLARGEKSRDFTLTLEVLPQVLPSPAEWKFHLDLWQNPYAVARVEGVEPWSEAHWKALYPVMKMLADAGQKVITATLNKDPWNSQTEDPYDSMIGWTRKSDSTWVYDYTVFDRWVEFMMDLGIRGQINCYSMVPWGNFLFYYDEQQNKEIKVSAAPGTQEYADLWKPFLNDFISHLEQKGWKEITRIAMDERAPAEMQAMLKLLGEVAPTLGVALADNHKSYKLFPDVLTDLCVAHGASVDAEDRVYRSQKGYVTTWYVCCAHEFPNVFTFSAPAEAAFIGWYTMAAGFDGFLRWAYNNWVKEPLLDSRFRTWPAGDTYIVYPGGRSSIRFERLIEGIQDAEKIRTLRETLQVDSSPEAQEKLLQLNEMISNFDVTRKPGDLEELLAKGKKLLETLSRS
;
A
#
# COMPACT_ATOMS: atom_id res chain seq x y z
N MET A 1 -42.29 -76.58 -13.05
CA MET A 1 -43.35 -75.56 -13.26
C MET A 1 -43.13 -74.46 -12.21
N ILE A 2 -42.21 -73.53 -12.45
CA ILE A 2 -41.86 -72.47 -11.50
C ILE A 2 -41.59 -71.21 -12.33
N LYS A 3 -42.39 -70.17 -12.07
CA LYS A 3 -42.38 -68.87 -12.76
C LYS A 3 -41.17 -68.06 -12.27
N PHE A 4 -40.36 -67.56 -13.21
CA PHE A 4 -39.38 -66.51 -12.96
C PHE A 4 -39.81 -65.24 -13.69
N PHE A 5 -40.01 -64.17 -12.92
CA PHE A 5 -40.25 -62.80 -13.39
C PHE A 5 -38.88 -62.17 -13.74
N PRO A 6 -38.68 -61.57 -14.92
CA PRO A 6 -37.49 -60.79 -15.20
C PRO A 6 -37.67 -59.34 -14.71
N PHE A 7 -36.64 -58.87 -14.01
CA PHE A 7 -36.42 -57.49 -13.57
C PHE A 7 -36.36 -56.54 -14.79
N VAL A 8 -37.12 -55.45 -14.75
CA VAL A 8 -36.97 -54.32 -15.68
C VAL A 8 -36.04 -53.29 -15.04
N LEU A 9 -34.87 -53.09 -15.65
CA LEU A 9 -33.89 -52.08 -15.29
C LEU A 9 -34.25 -50.76 -15.98
N VAL A 10 -34.66 -49.74 -15.23
CA VAL A 10 -34.91 -48.39 -15.74
C VAL A 10 -33.58 -47.63 -15.79
N VAL A 11 -33.09 -47.34 -16.99
CA VAL A 11 -31.91 -46.50 -17.23
C VAL A 11 -32.39 -45.05 -17.38
N LEU A 12 -32.11 -44.22 -16.37
CA LEU A 12 -32.27 -42.76 -16.45
C LEU A 12 -31.11 -42.16 -17.26
N TRP A 13 -31.44 -41.51 -18.37
CA TRP A 13 -30.52 -40.67 -19.13
C TRP A 13 -30.37 -39.32 -18.44
N ILE A 14 -29.19 -39.02 -17.90
CA ILE A 14 -28.81 -37.68 -17.48
C ILE A 14 -28.20 -36.98 -18.71
N ALA A 15 -28.92 -36.02 -19.27
CA ALA A 15 -28.39 -35.10 -20.26
C ALA A 15 -27.40 -34.14 -19.56
N GLY A 16 -26.11 -34.37 -19.73
CA GLY A 16 -25.06 -33.46 -19.29
C GLY A 16 -25.04 -32.22 -20.19
N CYS A 17 -25.51 -31.09 -19.68
CA CYS A 17 -25.18 -29.79 -20.25
C CYS A 17 -23.71 -29.49 -19.95
N THR A 18 -22.83 -29.78 -20.91
CA THR A 18 -21.49 -29.19 -20.96
C THR A 18 -21.64 -27.71 -21.31
N SER A 19 -21.67 -26.84 -20.29
CA SER A 19 -21.41 -25.42 -20.52
C SER A 19 -19.93 -25.26 -20.84
N SER A 20 -19.58 -25.26 -22.12
CA SER A 20 -18.35 -24.64 -22.58
C SER A 20 -18.43 -23.16 -22.20
N GLY A 21 -17.84 -22.80 -21.05
CA GLY A 21 -17.73 -21.42 -20.62
C GLY A 21 -16.76 -20.69 -21.55
N GLN A 22 -17.26 -20.22 -22.70
CA GLN A 22 -16.64 -19.09 -23.36
C GLN A 22 -16.65 -17.93 -22.36
N LYS A 23 -15.46 -17.53 -21.90
CA LYS A 23 -15.27 -16.22 -21.27
C LYS A 23 -15.86 -15.17 -22.24
N PRO A 24 -16.53 -14.12 -21.74
CA PRO A 24 -17.10 -13.10 -22.61
C PRO A 24 -16.01 -12.56 -23.56
N ASP A 25 -16.35 -12.40 -24.83
CA ASP A 25 -15.49 -11.89 -25.93
C ASP A 25 -14.98 -10.44 -25.75
N GLY A 26 -15.19 -9.83 -24.57
CA GLY A 26 -14.80 -8.46 -24.27
C GLY A 26 -13.51 -8.38 -23.47
N CYS A 27 -12.62 -7.46 -23.85
CA CYS A 27 -11.40 -7.17 -23.10
C CYS A 27 -11.65 -6.27 -21.87
N GLN A 28 -12.79 -5.57 -21.84
CA GLN A 28 -13.16 -4.62 -20.79
C GLN A 28 -13.86 -5.31 -19.61
N THR A 29 -13.38 -5.06 -18.40
CA THR A 29 -13.98 -5.52 -17.13
C THR A 29 -14.92 -4.48 -16.50
N TYR A 30 -14.66 -3.19 -16.73
CA TYR A 30 -15.49 -2.06 -16.34
C TYR A 30 -15.19 -0.84 -17.22
N ALA A 31 -16.13 0.10 -17.31
CA ALA A 31 -15.92 1.38 -17.97
C ALA A 31 -15.46 2.44 -16.95
N GLU A 32 -14.41 3.19 -17.28
CA GLU A 32 -13.97 4.34 -16.48
C GLU A 32 -15.05 5.43 -16.48
N ALA A 33 -14.99 6.30 -15.48
CA ALA A 33 -15.85 7.48 -15.44
C ALA A 33 -15.61 8.39 -16.66
N ASN A 34 -16.69 9.02 -17.12
CA ASN A 34 -16.65 10.03 -18.17
C ASN A 34 -17.08 11.37 -17.58
N ILE A 35 -16.14 12.30 -17.43
CA ILE A 35 -16.39 13.65 -16.93
C ILE A 35 -16.06 14.66 -18.01
N PRO A 36 -16.67 15.86 -18.00
CA PRO A 36 -16.27 16.93 -18.90
C PRO A 36 -14.80 17.28 -18.70
N VAL A 37 -14.03 17.30 -19.79
CA VAL A 37 -12.63 17.72 -19.80
C VAL A 37 -12.41 18.79 -20.87
N THR A 38 -11.47 19.70 -20.61
CA THR A 38 -11.00 20.64 -21.63
C THR A 38 -9.83 19.99 -22.34
N VAL A 39 -9.95 19.77 -23.65
CA VAL A 39 -8.87 19.22 -24.49
C VAL A 39 -8.14 20.35 -25.19
N ILE A 40 -6.82 20.41 -25.03
CA ILE A 40 -5.95 21.43 -25.64
C ILE A 40 -5.37 20.90 -26.96
N SER A 41 -5.00 19.63 -27.01
CA SER A 41 -4.37 18.99 -28.16
C SER A 41 -5.28 18.92 -29.40
N ASP A 42 -4.70 19.16 -30.57
CA ASP A 42 -5.37 18.93 -31.87
C ASP A 42 -5.07 17.53 -32.40
N TRP A 43 -5.98 16.58 -32.15
CA TRP A 43 -5.87 15.19 -32.61
C TRP A 43 -5.89 15.02 -34.12
N ASN A 44 -6.20 16.06 -34.90
CA ASN A 44 -6.05 16.00 -36.37
C ASN A 44 -4.59 15.95 -36.80
N THR A 45 -3.66 16.35 -35.92
CA THR A 45 -2.22 16.27 -36.15
C THR A 45 -1.65 14.85 -35.98
N VAL A 46 -2.43 13.92 -35.40
CA VAL A 46 -2.01 12.54 -35.16
C VAL A 46 -2.37 11.68 -36.38
N ASP A 47 -1.43 10.86 -36.85
CA ASP A 47 -1.68 9.89 -37.91
C ASP A 47 -2.62 8.76 -37.46
N GLY A 48 -3.26 8.08 -38.42
CA GLY A 48 -4.16 6.95 -38.12
C GLY A 48 -3.41 5.76 -37.50
N GLY A 49 -4.11 5.00 -36.67
CA GLY A 49 -3.58 3.78 -36.03
C GLY A 49 -3.08 3.95 -34.60
N LEU A 50 -2.44 2.89 -34.09
CA LEU A 50 -1.95 2.81 -32.71
C LEU A 50 -0.51 3.35 -32.63
N HIS A 51 -0.33 4.39 -31.82
CA HIS A 51 0.98 4.94 -31.49
C HIS A 51 1.40 4.52 -30.10
N ALA A 52 2.71 4.46 -29.87
CA ALA A 52 3.28 4.05 -28.60
C ALA A 52 4.72 4.57 -28.45
N SER A 53 5.10 4.94 -27.23
CA SER A 53 6.45 5.40 -26.87
C SER A 53 6.73 5.08 -25.41
N PHE A 54 7.97 4.81 -25.06
CA PHE A 54 8.38 4.90 -23.67
C PHE A 54 8.22 6.35 -23.19
N GLY A 55 7.70 6.46 -21.98
CA GLY A 55 7.48 7.69 -21.24
C GLY A 55 8.27 7.71 -19.95
N SER A 56 7.89 8.58 -19.02
CA SER A 56 8.48 8.63 -17.68
C SER A 56 7.54 7.99 -16.65
N ILE A 57 8.08 7.24 -15.70
CA ILE A 57 7.36 6.77 -14.51
C ILE A 57 6.99 7.92 -13.55
N ASP A 58 7.56 9.12 -13.74
CA ASP A 58 7.27 10.32 -12.95
C ASP A 58 6.09 11.13 -13.52
N HIS A 59 5.50 10.72 -14.64
CA HIS A 59 4.45 11.46 -15.32
C HIS A 59 3.11 10.70 -15.33
N ARG A 60 2.00 11.41 -15.15
CA ARG A 60 0.64 10.90 -15.33
C ARG A 60 0.09 11.43 -16.65
N TYR A 61 0.01 10.59 -17.67
CA TYR A 61 -0.48 11.04 -18.98
C TYR A 61 -1.99 11.20 -18.96
N GLU A 62 -2.48 12.36 -19.39
CA GLU A 62 -3.90 12.69 -19.46
C GLU A 62 -4.61 11.89 -20.54
N LYS A 63 -5.83 11.41 -20.23
CA LYS A 63 -6.59 10.51 -21.11
C LYS A 63 -6.90 11.10 -22.48
N HIS A 64 -7.17 12.39 -22.55
CA HIS A 64 -7.71 13.03 -23.76
C HIS A 64 -6.72 13.96 -24.45
N GLU A 65 -5.49 14.06 -23.93
CA GLU A 65 -4.40 14.82 -24.55
C GLU A 65 -3.50 13.90 -25.39
N ILE A 66 -2.80 14.50 -26.36
CA ILE A 66 -1.73 13.79 -27.06
C ILE A 66 -0.53 13.74 -26.10
N PRO A 67 0.03 12.56 -25.82
CA PRO A 67 1.19 12.46 -24.93
C PRO A 67 2.38 13.26 -25.45
N ASP A 68 3.00 14.08 -24.60
CA ASP A 68 4.25 14.78 -24.90
C ASP A 68 5.44 13.82 -24.72
N VAL A 69 5.79 13.10 -25.79
CA VAL A 69 6.84 12.07 -25.81
C VAL A 69 7.65 12.08 -27.10
N GLU A 70 8.94 11.77 -27.01
CA GLU A 70 9.88 11.84 -28.14
C GLU A 70 9.90 10.59 -29.07
N GLY A 71 8.94 9.67 -28.94
CA GLY A 71 8.88 8.47 -29.79
C GLY A 71 9.98 7.44 -29.49
N ASN A 72 10.28 7.23 -28.21
CA ASN A 72 11.32 6.30 -27.75
C ASN A 72 10.85 4.85 -27.80
N GLU A 73 11.57 4.00 -28.55
CA GLU A 73 11.27 2.57 -28.68
C GLU A 73 12.18 1.68 -27.82
N ALA A 74 13.05 2.29 -27.01
CA ALA A 74 13.96 1.60 -26.11
C ALA A 74 13.87 2.16 -24.68
N TRP A 75 14.01 1.27 -23.70
CA TRP A 75 14.16 1.60 -22.30
C TRP A 75 15.41 0.91 -21.75
N SER A 76 16.11 1.59 -20.84
CA SER A 76 17.22 1.02 -20.09
C SER A 76 17.11 1.35 -18.61
N GLY A 77 17.38 0.38 -17.76
CA GLY A 77 17.46 0.56 -16.31
C GLY A 77 18.44 -0.42 -15.67
N SER A 78 18.63 -0.28 -14.36
CA SER A 78 19.46 -1.18 -13.57
C SER A 78 18.73 -1.61 -12.30
N ALA A 79 19.10 -2.76 -11.76
CA ALA A 79 18.49 -3.35 -10.58
C ALA A 79 19.52 -4.13 -9.76
N TRP A 80 19.37 -4.12 -8.44
CA TRP A 80 19.97 -5.13 -7.58
C TRP A 80 19.27 -6.48 -7.79
N LYS A 81 19.94 -7.57 -7.42
CA LYS A 81 19.29 -8.89 -7.35
C LYS A 81 18.20 -8.83 -6.28
N GLY A 82 17.00 -9.33 -6.57
CA GLY A 82 15.86 -9.26 -5.64
C GLY A 82 15.03 -7.97 -5.74
N GLU A 83 15.44 -7.01 -6.57
CA GLU A 83 14.73 -5.73 -6.73
C GLU A 83 13.61 -5.80 -7.78
N ARG A 84 12.52 -5.07 -7.52
CA ARG A 84 11.52 -4.71 -8.51
C ARG A 84 11.83 -3.34 -9.12
N VAL A 85 11.91 -3.25 -10.44
CA VAL A 85 12.03 -1.98 -11.18
C VAL A 85 10.84 -1.72 -12.08
N SER A 86 10.60 -0.44 -12.39
CA SER A 86 9.44 -0.02 -13.18
C SER A 86 9.83 0.80 -14.41
N ALA A 87 9.05 0.66 -15.47
CA ALA A 87 9.05 1.50 -16.66
C ALA A 87 7.61 1.89 -17.01
N GLN A 88 7.42 2.92 -17.84
CA GLN A 88 6.10 3.30 -18.33
C GLN A 88 6.14 3.50 -19.84
N LEU A 89 5.25 2.80 -20.54
CA LEU A 89 4.92 3.04 -21.94
C LEU A 89 3.64 3.89 -21.98
N VAL A 90 3.46 4.71 -23.01
CA VAL A 90 2.19 5.38 -23.28
C VAL A 90 1.72 5.03 -24.67
N LEU A 91 0.47 4.59 -24.76
CA LEU A 91 -0.24 4.33 -26.01
C LEU A 91 -1.16 5.51 -26.32
N TRP A 92 -1.35 5.86 -27.59
CA TRP A 92 -2.39 6.81 -27.98
C TRP A 92 -2.91 6.51 -29.39
N SER A 93 -4.17 6.87 -29.64
CA SER A 93 -4.76 6.73 -30.97
C SER A 93 -5.92 7.69 -31.17
N LYS A 94 -6.02 8.25 -32.37
CA LYS A 94 -7.24 8.96 -32.81
C LYS A 94 -8.36 8.00 -33.22
N ASP A 95 -8.04 6.73 -33.46
CA ASP A 95 -8.97 5.69 -33.89
C ASP A 95 -9.27 4.73 -32.73
N SER A 96 -10.39 4.00 -32.81
CA SER A 96 -10.64 2.91 -31.86
C SER A 96 -9.67 1.75 -32.12
N VAL A 97 -8.98 1.27 -31.09
CA VAL A 97 -8.06 0.13 -31.20
C VAL A 97 -8.57 -1.00 -30.32
N ARG A 98 -8.77 -2.18 -30.92
CA ARG A 98 -9.33 -3.33 -30.21
C ARG A 98 -8.27 -4.37 -29.88
N GLN A 99 -8.50 -5.04 -28.77
CA GLN A 99 -7.72 -6.17 -28.30
C GLN A 99 -6.21 -5.88 -28.22
N VAL A 100 -5.87 -4.76 -27.59
CA VAL A 100 -4.48 -4.38 -27.29
C VAL A 100 -3.91 -5.36 -26.27
N ARG A 101 -2.73 -5.91 -26.54
CA ARG A 101 -2.02 -6.88 -25.69
C ARG A 101 -0.51 -6.67 -25.73
N PHE A 102 0.15 -7.20 -24.71
CA PHE A 102 1.61 -7.20 -24.59
C PHE A 102 2.17 -8.61 -24.48
N ARG A 103 3.37 -8.81 -25.00
CA ARG A 103 4.15 -10.05 -24.82
C ARG A 103 5.62 -9.71 -24.65
N PHE A 104 6.25 -10.25 -23.61
CA PHE A 104 7.69 -10.17 -23.41
C PHE A 104 8.38 -11.40 -24.00
N SER A 105 9.58 -11.21 -24.54
CA SER A 105 10.55 -12.29 -24.68
C SER A 105 11.31 -12.47 -23.36
N ASP A 106 12.04 -13.58 -23.24
CA ASP A 106 13.05 -13.71 -22.20
C ASP A 106 14.06 -12.55 -22.29
N PHE A 107 14.61 -12.17 -21.14
CA PHE A 107 15.73 -11.27 -21.01
C PHE A 107 17.00 -12.10 -21.13
N VAL A 108 17.81 -11.83 -22.15
CA VAL A 108 18.98 -12.65 -22.49
C VAL A 108 20.24 -11.80 -22.44
N SER A 109 21.27 -12.29 -21.75
CA SER A 109 22.58 -11.66 -21.71
C SER A 109 23.47 -12.12 -22.89
N SER A 110 24.58 -11.42 -23.12
CA SER A 110 25.52 -11.76 -24.21
C SER A 110 26.20 -13.13 -24.04
N ASP A 111 26.29 -13.64 -22.81
CA ASP A 111 26.80 -14.97 -22.46
C ASP A 111 25.71 -16.04 -22.32
N GLY A 112 24.46 -15.72 -22.67
CA GLY A 112 23.34 -16.67 -22.77
C GLY A 112 22.63 -16.98 -21.46
N LYS A 113 22.83 -16.19 -20.40
CA LYS A 113 22.03 -16.26 -19.17
C LYS A 113 20.63 -15.70 -19.43
N ILE A 114 19.65 -16.19 -18.67
CA ILE A 114 18.23 -15.91 -18.90
C ILE A 114 17.58 -15.41 -17.63
N ILE A 115 16.86 -14.29 -17.73
CA ILE A 115 15.78 -13.93 -16.82
C ILE A 115 14.46 -14.21 -17.57
N PRO A 116 13.56 -15.07 -17.05
CA PRO A 116 12.36 -15.48 -17.78
C PRO A 116 11.44 -14.31 -18.11
N ALA A 117 10.73 -14.38 -19.24
CA ALA A 117 9.74 -13.37 -19.63
C ALA A 117 8.68 -13.09 -18.57
N GLN A 118 8.37 -14.08 -17.71
CA GLN A 118 7.39 -13.97 -16.63
C GLN A 118 7.85 -13.05 -15.48
N SER A 119 9.14 -12.69 -15.43
CA SER A 119 9.65 -11.67 -14.52
C SER A 119 9.15 -10.27 -14.89
N ALA A 120 8.63 -10.06 -16.10
CA ALA A 120 8.07 -8.79 -16.52
C ALA A 120 6.55 -8.86 -16.73
N GLN A 121 5.85 -7.82 -16.33
CA GLN A 121 4.42 -7.68 -16.53
C GLN A 121 4.06 -6.27 -17.00
N ALA A 122 3.09 -6.18 -17.90
CA ALA A 122 2.53 -4.93 -18.39
C ALA A 122 1.10 -4.77 -17.85
N TRP A 123 0.81 -3.60 -17.28
CA TRP A 123 -0.44 -3.26 -16.63
C TRP A 123 -1.04 -2.04 -17.31
N PHE A 124 -2.28 -2.13 -17.77
CA PHE A 124 -2.96 -0.94 -18.27
C PHE A 124 -3.22 0.02 -17.11
N VAL A 125 -2.75 1.26 -17.23
CA VAL A 125 -3.01 2.28 -16.22
C VAL A 125 -4.37 2.91 -16.50
N ARG A 126 -5.32 2.65 -15.62
CA ARG A 126 -6.70 3.12 -15.74
C ARG A 126 -6.88 4.46 -15.05
N TYR A 127 -7.89 5.18 -15.52
CA TYR A 127 -8.23 6.52 -15.04
C TYR A 127 -9.29 6.49 -13.94
N VAL A 128 -9.02 7.23 -12.85
CA VAL A 128 -9.96 7.47 -11.74
C VAL A 128 -10.27 8.96 -11.64
N ILE A 129 -11.50 9.33 -11.26
CA ILE A 129 -11.80 10.74 -10.96
C ILE A 129 -11.01 11.16 -9.72
N THR A 130 -10.32 12.29 -9.81
CA THR A 130 -9.60 12.94 -8.71
C THR A 130 -10.11 14.38 -8.51
N ASP A 131 -9.65 15.03 -7.45
CA ASP A 131 -9.81 16.47 -7.20
C ASP A 131 -8.42 17.15 -7.03
N GLU A 132 -8.35 18.20 -6.20
CA GLU A 132 -7.19 19.03 -5.91
C GLU A 132 -6.89 19.13 -4.40
N PHE A 133 -5.73 19.69 -4.02
CA PHE A 133 -5.37 19.83 -2.59
C PHE A 133 -6.27 20.83 -1.84
N ALA A 134 -6.54 22.01 -2.41
CA ALA A 134 -7.35 23.08 -1.81
C ALA A 134 -7.09 23.30 -0.29
N ASP A 135 -8.11 23.16 0.56
CA ASP A 135 -8.02 23.42 2.01
C ASP A 135 -7.52 22.20 2.83
N GLY A 136 -7.11 21.11 2.18
CA GLY A 136 -6.62 19.90 2.85
C GLY A 136 -7.71 19.20 3.67
N CYS A 137 -7.58 19.23 5.01
CA CYS A 137 -8.39 18.50 6.00
C CYS A 137 -9.81 19.05 6.24
N SER A 138 -10.58 19.35 5.21
CA SER A 138 -11.93 19.93 5.32
C SER A 138 -13.00 19.08 4.66
N LYS A 139 -14.21 19.08 5.23
CA LYS A 139 -15.39 18.47 4.56
C LYS A 139 -15.52 19.00 3.13
N ARG A 140 -15.79 18.10 2.18
CA ARG A 140 -15.86 18.40 0.76
C ARG A 140 -17.23 18.04 0.19
N ASP A 141 -17.84 18.99 -0.52
CA ASP A 141 -18.81 18.68 -1.55
C ASP A 141 -18.06 18.64 -2.89
N PRO A 142 -18.08 17.53 -3.65
CA PRO A 142 -17.37 17.42 -4.93
C PRO A 142 -17.68 18.52 -5.96
N LYS A 143 -18.77 19.29 -5.78
CA LYS A 143 -19.13 20.42 -6.65
C LYS A 143 -18.30 21.67 -6.41
N ASP A 144 -17.69 21.79 -5.24
CA ASP A 144 -16.95 22.99 -4.81
C ASP A 144 -15.46 22.94 -5.21
N TYR A 145 -14.99 21.81 -5.73
CA TYR A 145 -13.59 21.56 -6.07
C TYR A 145 -13.44 21.16 -7.53
N ALA A 146 -12.26 21.44 -8.10
CA ALA A 146 -11.90 20.97 -9.43
C ALA A 146 -11.97 19.44 -9.50
N SER A 147 -12.27 18.93 -10.70
CA SER A 147 -12.32 17.50 -10.97
C SER A 147 -11.61 17.18 -12.27
N SER A 148 -10.82 16.12 -12.27
CA SER A 148 -10.10 15.63 -13.44
C SER A 148 -9.99 14.10 -13.39
N LEU A 149 -9.46 13.51 -14.46
CA LEU A 149 -9.12 12.09 -14.50
C LEU A 149 -7.62 11.91 -14.24
N SER A 150 -7.27 11.08 -13.28
CA SER A 150 -5.88 10.71 -13.00
C SER A 150 -5.61 9.28 -13.42
N ALA A 151 -4.54 9.08 -14.20
CA ALA A 151 -3.97 7.76 -14.47
C ALA A 151 -3.30 7.25 -13.19
N ASP A 152 -3.83 6.19 -12.58
CA ASP A 152 -3.32 5.72 -11.28
C ASP A 152 -3.44 4.21 -11.06
N LEU A 153 -4.57 3.60 -11.42
CA LEU A 153 -4.84 2.18 -11.15
C LEU A 153 -4.06 1.29 -12.12
N LEU A 154 -3.32 0.29 -11.64
CA LEU A 154 -2.69 -0.75 -12.45
C LEU A 154 -3.63 -1.94 -12.59
N ASP A 155 -4.19 -2.15 -13.78
CA ASP A 155 -5.23 -3.15 -14.01
C ASP A 155 -4.66 -4.48 -14.47
N ASP A 156 -5.20 -5.58 -13.93
CA ASP A 156 -4.75 -6.95 -14.11
C ASP A 156 -5.30 -7.62 -15.38
N ILE A 157 -5.94 -6.83 -16.25
CA ILE A 157 -6.51 -7.31 -17.51
C ILE A 157 -5.42 -7.66 -18.53
N SER A 158 -5.58 -8.82 -19.17
CA SER A 158 -4.66 -9.29 -20.23
C SER A 158 -4.87 -8.62 -21.59
N CYS A 159 -5.87 -7.75 -21.70
CA CYS A 159 -6.34 -7.19 -22.94
C CYS A 159 -7.11 -5.89 -22.70
N PHE A 160 -7.00 -4.90 -23.59
CA PHE A 160 -7.75 -3.65 -23.49
C PHE A 160 -8.28 -3.18 -24.85
N ASP A 161 -9.46 -2.57 -24.85
CA ASP A 161 -10.03 -1.89 -26.01
C ASP A 161 -9.92 -0.38 -25.81
N MET A 162 -9.10 0.29 -26.60
CA MET A 162 -8.91 1.74 -26.54
C MET A 162 -10.00 2.47 -27.35
N ALA A 163 -10.61 3.48 -26.73
CA ALA A 163 -11.50 4.41 -27.39
C ALA A 163 -10.70 5.35 -28.33
N PRO A 164 -11.32 5.90 -29.40
CA PRO A 164 -10.66 6.91 -30.22
C PRO A 164 -10.38 8.17 -29.40
N ILE A 165 -9.35 8.92 -29.79
CA ILE A 165 -8.98 10.21 -29.17
C ILE A 165 -8.66 10.00 -27.68
N THR A 166 -7.89 8.95 -27.39
CA THR A 166 -7.42 8.67 -26.04
C THR A 166 -5.96 8.24 -25.99
N ALA A 167 -5.32 8.59 -24.87
CA ALA A 167 -4.10 7.99 -24.39
C ALA A 167 -4.41 6.90 -23.35
N CYS A 168 -3.52 5.92 -23.26
CA CYS A 168 -3.57 4.85 -22.26
C CYS A 168 -2.13 4.52 -21.84
N PRO A 169 -1.72 4.90 -20.62
CA PRO A 169 -0.42 4.51 -20.10
C PRO A 169 -0.42 3.03 -19.77
N VAL A 170 0.77 2.44 -19.81
CA VAL A 170 1.00 1.05 -19.50
C VAL A 170 2.22 0.97 -18.59
N TRP A 171 1.99 0.58 -17.35
CA TRP A 171 3.04 0.37 -16.38
C TRP A 171 3.71 -0.97 -16.64
N ILE A 172 5.03 -1.02 -16.58
CA ILE A 172 5.81 -2.24 -16.73
C ILE A 172 6.55 -2.47 -15.43
N THR A 173 6.31 -3.62 -14.80
CA THR A 173 7.09 -4.08 -13.64
C THR A 173 8.05 -5.16 -14.08
N ILE A 174 9.29 -5.14 -13.58
CA ILE A 174 10.31 -6.17 -13.80
C ILE A 174 10.83 -6.62 -12.43
N ASP A 175 10.50 -7.86 -12.05
CA ASP A 175 10.92 -8.51 -10.81
C ASP A 175 12.22 -9.30 -11.05
N VAL A 176 13.33 -8.81 -10.50
CA VAL A 176 14.64 -9.47 -10.60
C VAL A 176 14.80 -10.47 -9.47
N ALA A 177 15.03 -11.74 -9.79
CA ALA A 177 15.23 -12.77 -8.78
C ALA A 177 16.49 -12.50 -7.93
N ALA A 178 16.49 -12.90 -6.65
CA ALA A 178 17.61 -12.71 -5.74
C ALA A 178 18.88 -13.50 -6.15
N ASP A 179 18.70 -14.55 -6.95
CA ASP A 179 19.76 -15.39 -7.51
C ASP A 179 20.06 -15.07 -8.98
N ALA A 180 19.47 -14.00 -9.53
CA ALA A 180 19.76 -13.57 -10.89
C ALA A 180 21.26 -13.29 -11.06
N ALA A 181 21.82 -13.78 -12.15
CA ALA A 181 23.22 -13.56 -12.44
C ALA A 181 23.45 -12.11 -12.89
N GLU A 182 24.58 -11.55 -12.49
CA GLU A 182 25.01 -10.22 -12.90
C GLU A 182 25.21 -10.12 -14.41
N GLY A 183 24.96 -8.94 -14.95
CA GLY A 183 25.18 -8.62 -16.35
C GLY A 183 24.08 -7.77 -16.96
N VAL A 184 24.26 -7.45 -18.23
CA VAL A 184 23.29 -6.71 -19.04
C VAL A 184 22.46 -7.70 -19.83
N TYR A 185 21.14 -7.58 -19.70
CA TYR A 185 20.15 -8.40 -20.39
C TYR A 185 19.32 -7.55 -21.34
N THR A 186 18.93 -8.14 -22.48
CA THR A 186 18.03 -7.51 -23.44
C THR A 186 16.76 -8.35 -23.62
N SER A 187 15.60 -7.71 -23.63
CA SER A 187 14.30 -8.31 -23.94
C SER A 187 13.56 -7.48 -24.98
N THR A 188 12.62 -8.11 -25.70
CA THR A 188 11.68 -7.48 -26.60
C THR A 188 10.27 -7.49 -25.98
N LEU A 189 9.66 -6.30 -25.87
CA LEU A 189 8.24 -6.14 -25.58
C LEU A 189 7.47 -5.95 -26.89
N GLN A 190 6.60 -6.89 -27.22
CA GLN A 190 5.74 -6.84 -28.39
C GLN A 190 4.40 -6.21 -28.04
N LEU A 191 4.02 -5.17 -28.78
CA LEU A 191 2.68 -4.57 -28.77
C LEU A 191 1.83 -5.20 -29.86
N LEU A 192 0.69 -5.76 -29.47
CA LEU A 192 -0.24 -6.46 -30.35
C LEU A 192 -1.59 -5.75 -30.35
N ALA A 193 -2.28 -5.72 -31.49
CA ALA A 193 -3.67 -5.29 -31.62
C ALA A 193 -4.42 -6.30 -32.49
N ARG A 194 -5.59 -6.79 -32.03
CA ARG A 194 -6.36 -7.86 -32.72
C ARG A 194 -5.54 -9.11 -33.06
N GLY A 195 -4.52 -9.41 -32.25
CA GLY A 195 -3.60 -10.53 -32.46
C GLY A 195 -2.49 -10.28 -33.48
N GLU A 196 -2.48 -9.12 -34.16
CA GLU A 196 -1.43 -8.73 -35.10
C GLU A 196 -0.37 -7.86 -34.41
N LYS A 197 0.88 -8.03 -34.82
CA LYS A 197 2.00 -7.25 -34.29
C LYS A 197 1.92 -5.81 -34.78
N SER A 198 1.82 -4.88 -33.84
CA SER A 198 1.85 -3.44 -34.11
C SER A 198 3.27 -2.90 -34.07
N ARG A 199 4.03 -3.20 -33.00
CA ARG A 199 5.38 -2.65 -32.76
C ARG A 199 6.17 -3.51 -31.78
N ASP A 200 7.49 -3.47 -31.85
CA ASP A 200 8.41 -4.08 -30.90
C ASP A 200 9.19 -2.98 -30.16
N PHE A 201 9.44 -3.19 -28.87
CA PHE A 201 10.20 -2.30 -28.00
C PHE A 201 11.38 -3.03 -27.38
N THR A 202 12.50 -2.35 -27.22
CA THR A 202 13.71 -2.94 -26.60
C THR A 202 13.78 -2.56 -25.12
N LEU A 203 13.94 -3.55 -24.24
CA LEU A 203 14.25 -3.34 -22.83
C LEU A 203 15.66 -3.81 -22.54
N THR A 204 16.47 -2.96 -21.90
CA THR A 204 17.81 -3.29 -21.43
C THR A 204 17.86 -3.19 -19.90
N LEU A 205 18.22 -4.27 -19.24
CA LEU A 205 18.31 -4.33 -17.78
C LEU A 205 19.72 -4.73 -17.36
N GLU A 206 20.39 -3.88 -16.58
CA GLU A 206 21.66 -4.23 -15.92
C GLU A 206 21.38 -4.78 -14.51
N VAL A 207 21.71 -6.04 -14.27
CA VAL A 207 21.70 -6.65 -12.93
C VAL A 207 23.03 -6.40 -12.25
N LEU A 208 22.98 -5.61 -11.17
CA LEU A 208 24.11 -5.20 -10.34
C LEU A 208 24.50 -6.30 -9.34
N PRO A 209 25.74 -6.29 -8.80
CA PRO A 209 26.24 -7.38 -7.95
C PRO A 209 25.56 -7.50 -6.59
N GLN A 210 25.01 -6.38 -6.09
CA GLN A 210 24.36 -6.29 -4.80
C GLN A 210 23.03 -7.05 -4.76
N VAL A 211 22.67 -7.54 -3.57
CA VAL A 211 21.41 -8.26 -3.32
C VAL A 211 20.55 -7.40 -2.41
N LEU A 212 19.34 -7.08 -2.86
CA LEU A 212 18.31 -6.51 -2.02
C LEU A 212 17.66 -7.66 -1.23
N PRO A 213 17.58 -7.58 0.11
CA PRO A 213 16.92 -8.61 0.92
C PRO A 213 15.45 -8.78 0.52
N SER A 214 14.85 -9.89 0.96
CA SER A 214 13.41 -10.09 0.74
C SER A 214 12.59 -9.02 1.50
N PRO A 215 11.37 -8.67 1.06
CA PRO A 215 10.55 -7.65 1.73
C PRO A 215 10.31 -7.89 3.23
N ALA A 216 10.24 -9.16 3.65
CA ALA A 216 10.11 -9.54 5.05
C ALA A 216 11.35 -9.16 5.90
N GLU A 217 12.52 -9.03 5.28
CA GLU A 217 13.80 -8.72 5.92
C GLU A 217 14.17 -7.23 5.84
N TRP A 218 13.48 -6.44 5.01
CA TRP A 218 13.67 -4.99 4.92
C TRP A 218 13.54 -4.35 6.29
N LYS A 219 14.46 -3.43 6.61
CA LYS A 219 14.46 -2.74 7.90
C LYS A 219 13.53 -1.54 7.94
N PHE A 220 13.11 -1.02 6.79
CA PHE A 220 12.12 0.04 6.68
C PHE A 220 10.83 -0.35 7.41
N HIS A 221 10.45 0.46 8.39
CA HIS A 221 9.24 0.27 9.17
C HIS A 221 8.04 0.89 8.45
N LEU A 222 7.44 0.14 7.52
CA LEU A 222 6.22 0.57 6.83
C LEU A 222 4.98 0.23 7.68
N ASP A 223 4.13 1.24 7.91
CA ASP A 223 2.81 1.06 8.52
C ASP A 223 1.69 1.72 7.68
N LEU A 224 1.00 0.93 6.84
CA LEU A 224 -0.21 1.35 6.12
C LEU A 224 -1.44 0.67 6.72
N TRP A 225 -2.35 1.40 7.36
CA TRP A 225 -3.44 0.76 8.14
C TRP A 225 -4.46 0.05 7.24
N GLN A 226 -4.79 -1.20 7.62
CA GLN A 226 -5.60 -2.10 6.80
C GLN A 226 -7.07 -2.12 7.24
N ASN A 227 -7.98 -2.05 6.28
CA ASN A 227 -9.43 -2.20 6.52
C ASN A 227 -9.96 -3.47 5.84
N PRO A 228 -10.11 -4.58 6.57
CA PRO A 228 -10.68 -5.79 5.99
C PRO A 228 -12.15 -5.62 5.60
N TYR A 229 -12.92 -4.79 6.31
CA TYR A 229 -14.36 -4.61 6.06
C TYR A 229 -14.66 -3.94 4.71
N ALA A 230 -13.77 -3.07 4.22
CA ALA A 230 -13.85 -2.51 2.88
C ALA A 230 -13.77 -3.60 1.79
N VAL A 231 -13.00 -4.67 2.04
CA VAL A 231 -12.90 -5.82 1.13
C VAL A 231 -14.19 -6.60 1.08
N ALA A 232 -14.76 -6.95 2.24
CA ALA A 232 -16.06 -7.62 2.30
C ALA A 232 -17.14 -6.86 1.51
N ARG A 233 -17.22 -5.54 1.68
CA ARG A 233 -18.23 -4.71 1.04
C ARG A 233 -18.04 -4.60 -0.48
N VAL A 234 -16.82 -4.36 -0.97
CA VAL A 234 -16.58 -4.26 -2.42
C VAL A 234 -16.84 -5.59 -3.13
N GLU A 235 -16.42 -6.69 -2.52
CA GLU A 235 -16.53 -8.03 -3.11
C GLU A 235 -17.93 -8.63 -2.91
N GLY A 236 -18.80 -7.98 -2.12
CA GLY A 236 -20.17 -8.43 -1.86
C GLY A 236 -20.23 -9.75 -1.09
N VAL A 237 -19.31 -9.95 -0.14
CA VAL A 237 -19.20 -11.16 0.68
C VAL A 237 -19.36 -10.86 2.16
N GLU A 238 -19.84 -11.83 2.93
CA GLU A 238 -19.99 -11.67 4.37
C GLU A 238 -18.62 -11.52 5.05
N PRO A 239 -18.43 -10.53 5.95
CA PRO A 239 -17.22 -10.39 6.74
C PRO A 239 -16.84 -11.70 7.41
N TRP A 240 -15.55 -12.02 7.35
CA TRP A 240 -14.93 -13.21 7.97
C TRP A 240 -15.35 -14.58 7.41
N SER A 241 -16.18 -14.61 6.36
CA SER A 241 -16.46 -15.83 5.59
C SER A 241 -15.23 -16.32 4.82
N GLU A 242 -15.20 -17.60 4.41
CA GLU A 242 -14.11 -18.12 3.55
C GLU A 242 -13.94 -17.34 2.25
N ALA A 243 -15.04 -16.83 1.68
CA ALA A 243 -14.99 -15.97 0.50
C ALA A 243 -14.28 -14.63 0.79
N HIS A 244 -14.50 -14.06 1.98
CA HIS A 244 -13.81 -12.87 2.43
C HIS A 244 -12.30 -13.10 2.62
N TRP A 245 -11.90 -14.19 3.28
CA TRP A 245 -10.47 -14.52 3.43
C TRP A 245 -9.77 -14.71 2.08
N LYS A 246 -10.45 -15.35 1.12
CA LYS A 246 -9.93 -15.47 -0.25
C LYS A 246 -9.78 -14.11 -0.94
N ALA A 247 -10.70 -13.19 -0.73
CA ALA A 247 -10.64 -11.84 -1.26
C ALA A 247 -9.56 -10.96 -0.58
N LEU A 248 -9.33 -11.16 0.72
CA LEU A 248 -8.27 -10.47 1.47
C LEU A 248 -6.87 -10.86 0.98
N TYR A 249 -6.66 -12.12 0.61
CA TYR A 249 -5.35 -12.65 0.24
C TYR A 249 -4.58 -11.81 -0.79
N PRO A 250 -5.09 -11.55 -2.01
CA PRO A 250 -4.33 -10.78 -3.01
C PRO A 250 -4.06 -9.34 -2.56
N VAL A 251 -4.98 -8.73 -1.82
CA VAL A 251 -4.85 -7.36 -1.29
C VAL A 251 -3.75 -7.31 -0.23
N MET A 252 -3.78 -8.19 0.77
CA MET A 252 -2.82 -8.14 1.87
C MET A 252 -1.46 -8.76 1.50
N LYS A 253 -1.41 -9.68 0.53
CA LYS A 253 -0.13 -10.20 0.00
C LYS A 253 0.68 -9.08 -0.66
N MET A 254 0.03 -8.23 -1.44
CA MET A 254 0.66 -7.06 -2.06
C MET A 254 1.21 -6.09 -0.99
N LEU A 255 0.51 -5.90 0.13
CA LEU A 255 1.00 -5.11 1.25
C LEU A 255 2.24 -5.75 1.91
N ALA A 256 2.23 -7.07 2.12
CA ALA A 256 3.38 -7.79 2.67
C ALA A 256 4.62 -7.67 1.77
N ASP A 257 4.42 -7.75 0.44
CA ASP A 257 5.49 -7.60 -0.55
C ASP A 257 6.08 -6.18 -0.63
N ALA A 258 5.36 -5.19 -0.09
CA ALA A 258 5.88 -3.82 0.08
C ALA A 258 6.66 -3.63 1.41
N GLY A 259 6.83 -4.69 2.20
CA GLY A 259 7.63 -4.65 3.43
C GLY A 259 6.86 -4.12 4.65
N GLN A 260 5.52 -4.16 4.66
CA GLN A 260 4.69 -3.83 5.82
C GLN A 260 5.16 -4.55 7.08
N LYS A 261 5.23 -3.82 8.21
CA LYS A 261 5.66 -4.38 9.50
C LYS A 261 4.53 -4.54 10.50
N VAL A 262 3.44 -3.81 10.33
CA VAL A 262 2.40 -3.62 11.35
C VAL A 262 1.06 -4.22 10.93
N ILE A 263 0.44 -4.99 11.82
CA ILE A 263 -0.93 -5.48 11.68
C ILE A 263 -1.86 -4.49 12.39
N THR A 264 -2.84 -3.93 11.67
CA THR A 264 -3.91 -3.12 12.26
C THR A 264 -4.97 -4.04 12.84
N ALA A 265 -5.30 -3.87 14.13
CA ALA A 265 -6.37 -4.60 14.79
C ALA A 265 -7.25 -3.67 15.62
N THR A 266 -8.53 -4.01 15.78
CA THR A 266 -9.47 -3.20 16.58
C THR A 266 -9.76 -3.84 17.93
N LEU A 267 -9.56 -3.10 19.03
CA LEU A 267 -9.91 -3.51 20.39
C LEU A 267 -11.42 -3.53 20.65
N ASN A 268 -12.13 -2.60 20.00
CA ASN A 268 -13.57 -2.46 20.08
C ASN A 268 -14.10 -1.90 18.74
N LYS A 269 -15.42 -1.86 18.58
CA LYS A 269 -16.10 -1.43 17.37
C LYS A 269 -15.95 0.07 17.12
N ASP A 270 -15.75 0.41 15.85
CA ASP A 270 -15.73 1.76 15.30
C ASP A 270 -14.78 2.76 16.00
N PRO A 271 -13.48 2.43 16.16
CA PRO A 271 -12.53 3.26 16.90
C PRO A 271 -12.34 4.67 16.31
N TRP A 272 -12.64 4.85 15.02
CA TRP A 272 -12.59 6.14 14.32
C TRP A 272 -13.97 6.74 14.01
N ASN A 273 -15.02 6.27 14.68
CA ASN A 273 -16.38 6.82 14.62
C ASN A 273 -16.88 7.08 13.17
N SER A 274 -16.75 6.06 12.33
CA SER A 274 -17.25 5.99 10.96
C SER A 274 -16.69 7.11 10.04
N GLN A 275 -15.43 7.49 10.26
CA GLN A 275 -14.76 8.47 9.40
C GLN A 275 -14.58 7.98 7.95
N THR A 276 -14.44 6.67 7.76
CA THR A 276 -14.29 5.98 6.46
C THR A 276 -15.63 5.61 5.84
N GLU A 277 -15.64 5.14 4.59
CA GLU A 277 -16.86 4.60 3.98
C GLU A 277 -17.36 3.35 4.71
N ASP A 278 -16.44 2.45 5.04
CA ASP A 278 -16.70 1.26 5.85
C ASP A 278 -16.18 1.48 7.27
N PRO A 279 -17.06 1.56 8.28
CA PRO A 279 -16.66 1.56 9.67
C PRO A 279 -15.90 0.28 10.00
N TYR A 280 -14.90 0.39 10.86
CA TYR A 280 -14.23 -0.79 11.38
C TYR A 280 -15.14 -1.47 12.39
N ASP A 281 -15.52 -2.73 12.14
CA ASP A 281 -16.27 -3.52 13.11
C ASP A 281 -15.34 -4.15 14.15
N SER A 282 -15.92 -4.79 15.17
CA SER A 282 -15.16 -5.43 16.24
C SER A 282 -14.46 -6.71 15.79
N MET A 283 -13.14 -6.78 15.99
CA MET A 283 -12.38 -8.02 15.91
C MET A 283 -12.39 -8.84 17.21
N ILE A 284 -12.78 -8.20 18.32
CA ILE A 284 -12.91 -8.84 19.63
C ILE A 284 -14.34 -8.66 20.12
N GLY A 285 -15.06 -9.76 20.36
CA GLY A 285 -16.42 -9.70 20.89
C GLY A 285 -16.39 -9.38 22.39
N TRP A 286 -17.10 -8.35 22.83
CA TRP A 286 -17.23 -8.01 24.26
C TRP A 286 -18.64 -8.38 24.74
N THR A 287 -18.74 -9.33 25.66
CA THR A 287 -20.03 -9.76 26.22
C THR A 287 -20.06 -9.56 27.72
N ARG A 288 -21.05 -8.81 28.20
CA ARG A 288 -21.39 -8.73 29.62
C ARG A 288 -22.43 -9.79 29.94
N LYS A 289 -22.04 -10.77 30.75
CA LYS A 289 -22.86 -11.91 31.17
C LYS A 289 -23.93 -11.46 32.16
N SER A 290 -24.99 -12.27 32.31
CA SER A 290 -26.09 -11.97 33.26
C SER A 290 -25.65 -11.90 34.73
N ASP A 291 -24.50 -12.48 35.10
CA ASP A 291 -23.90 -12.39 36.43
C ASP A 291 -22.94 -11.19 36.59
N SER A 292 -22.93 -10.28 35.62
CA SER A 292 -22.04 -9.10 35.53
C SER A 292 -20.56 -9.40 35.27
N THR A 293 -20.18 -10.64 34.97
CA THR A 293 -18.83 -10.96 34.48
C THR A 293 -18.67 -10.61 32.99
N TRP A 294 -17.42 -10.51 32.54
CA TRP A 294 -17.08 -10.25 31.15
C TRP A 294 -16.53 -11.50 30.48
N VAL A 295 -16.91 -11.69 29.21
CA VAL A 295 -16.33 -12.70 28.31
C VAL A 295 -15.90 -12.00 27.03
N TYR A 296 -14.69 -12.32 26.57
CA TYR A 296 -14.10 -11.79 25.35
C TYR A 296 -13.90 -12.90 24.32
N ASP A 297 -14.30 -12.64 23.08
CA ASP A 297 -14.12 -13.57 21.95
C ASP A 297 -13.07 -13.03 20.98
N TYR A 298 -11.90 -13.69 20.98
CA TYR A 298 -10.76 -13.33 20.14
C TYR A 298 -10.72 -14.06 18.80
N THR A 299 -11.76 -14.84 18.43
CA THR A 299 -11.71 -15.70 17.23
C THR A 299 -11.36 -14.95 15.95
N VAL A 300 -11.95 -13.77 15.74
CA VAL A 300 -11.67 -12.94 14.55
C VAL A 300 -10.27 -12.30 14.67
N PHE A 301 -9.94 -11.73 15.82
CA PHE A 301 -8.62 -11.16 16.09
C PHE A 301 -7.49 -12.17 15.81
N ASP A 302 -7.60 -13.38 16.34
CA ASP A 302 -6.61 -14.43 16.17
C ASP A 302 -6.43 -14.82 14.71
N ARG A 303 -7.54 -15.10 14.02
CA ARG A 303 -7.49 -15.51 12.62
C ARG A 303 -6.94 -14.41 11.72
N TRP A 304 -7.25 -13.15 12.02
CA TRP A 304 -6.71 -11.99 11.31
C TRP A 304 -5.20 -11.84 11.51
N VAL A 305 -4.75 -11.90 12.77
CA VAL A 305 -3.32 -11.79 13.10
C VAL A 305 -2.53 -12.94 12.48
N GLU A 306 -3.00 -14.19 12.61
CA GLU A 306 -2.37 -15.37 12.00
C GLU A 306 -2.30 -15.25 10.48
N PHE A 307 -3.40 -14.85 9.83
CA PHE A 307 -3.44 -14.62 8.38
C PHE A 307 -2.39 -13.61 7.92
N MET A 308 -2.26 -12.47 8.62
CA MET A 308 -1.26 -11.45 8.27
C MET A 308 0.17 -11.91 8.55
N MET A 309 0.40 -12.66 9.63
CA MET A 309 1.69 -13.27 9.94
C MET A 309 2.09 -14.34 8.91
N ASP A 310 1.15 -15.13 8.41
CA ASP A 310 1.40 -16.13 7.36
C ASP A 310 1.81 -15.49 6.03
N LEU A 311 1.32 -14.27 5.76
CA LEU A 311 1.76 -13.45 4.63
C LEU A 311 3.15 -12.82 4.84
N GLY A 312 3.69 -12.85 6.06
CA GLY A 312 5.02 -12.33 6.41
C GLY A 312 5.01 -11.05 7.25
N ILE A 313 3.85 -10.49 7.58
CA ILE A 313 3.73 -9.26 8.39
C ILE A 313 3.77 -9.65 9.87
N ARG A 314 4.94 -9.58 10.50
CA ARG A 314 5.19 -10.12 11.86
C ARG A 314 5.83 -9.14 12.84
N GLY A 315 6.11 -7.91 12.41
CA GLY A 315 6.90 -6.96 13.18
C GLY A 315 6.16 -6.41 14.41
N GLN A 316 4.88 -6.06 14.24
CA GLN A 316 4.08 -5.42 15.28
C GLN A 316 2.57 -5.65 15.06
N ILE A 317 1.80 -5.62 16.14
CA ILE A 317 0.33 -5.55 16.11
C ILE A 317 -0.08 -4.24 16.78
N ASN A 318 -0.72 -3.35 16.03
CA ASN A 318 -1.26 -2.10 16.56
C ASN A 318 -2.76 -2.25 16.83
N CYS A 319 -3.13 -2.18 18.12
CA CYS A 319 -4.48 -2.39 18.60
C CYS A 319 -5.20 -1.05 18.87
N TYR A 320 -6.11 -0.67 17.98
CA TYR A 320 -6.88 0.58 18.01
C TYR A 320 -8.29 0.39 18.58
N SER A 321 -8.78 1.21 19.49
CA SER A 321 -8.03 2.08 20.38
C SER A 321 -8.70 2.09 21.74
N MET A 322 -7.92 2.36 22.78
CA MET A 322 -8.44 2.65 24.12
C MET A 322 -9.11 4.03 24.20
N VAL A 323 -8.85 4.88 23.22
CA VAL A 323 -9.37 6.24 23.10
C VAL A 323 -10.08 6.43 21.76
N PRO A 324 -11.19 5.70 21.52
CA PRO A 324 -11.94 5.82 20.28
C PRO A 324 -12.55 7.22 20.13
N TRP A 325 -12.79 7.67 18.90
CA TRP A 325 -13.40 8.97 18.63
C TRP A 325 -14.80 9.08 19.31
N GLY A 326 -15.01 10.13 20.10
CA GLY A 326 -16.22 10.28 20.92
C GLY A 326 -16.26 9.40 22.19
N ASN A 327 -15.19 8.64 22.47
CA ASN A 327 -15.05 7.75 23.62
C ASN A 327 -16.18 6.71 23.70
N PHE A 328 -16.68 6.27 22.53
CA PHE A 328 -17.73 5.27 22.43
C PHE A 328 -17.17 3.85 22.48
N LEU A 329 -17.81 2.99 23.28
CA LEU A 329 -17.54 1.57 23.37
C LEU A 329 -18.83 0.78 23.18
N PHE A 330 -18.67 -0.41 22.62
CA PHE A 330 -19.75 -1.32 22.29
C PHE A 330 -19.53 -2.66 22.99
N TYR A 331 -20.61 -3.21 23.55
CA TYR A 331 -20.61 -4.57 24.07
C TYR A 331 -22.01 -5.17 23.95
N TYR A 332 -22.10 -6.50 23.91
CA TYR A 332 -23.35 -7.21 23.99
C TYR A 332 -23.72 -7.47 25.45
N ASP A 333 -24.92 -7.09 25.86
CA ASP A 333 -25.46 -7.32 27.21
C ASP A 333 -26.41 -8.52 27.15
N GLU A 334 -26.03 -9.64 27.78
CA GLU A 334 -26.84 -10.85 27.78
C GLU A 334 -28.17 -10.68 28.53
N GLN A 335 -28.20 -9.86 29.58
CA GLN A 335 -29.41 -9.63 30.36
C GLN A 335 -30.44 -8.86 29.55
N GLN A 336 -29.99 -7.91 28.73
CA GLN A 336 -30.83 -7.08 27.86
C GLN A 336 -31.01 -7.68 26.45
N ASN A 337 -30.24 -8.71 26.10
CA ASN A 337 -30.21 -9.35 24.78
C ASN A 337 -30.05 -8.34 23.63
N LYS A 338 -29.10 -7.41 23.77
CA LYS A 338 -28.82 -6.38 22.76
C LYS A 338 -27.40 -5.82 22.88
N GLU A 339 -26.93 -5.23 21.79
CA GLU A 339 -25.72 -4.40 21.78
C GLU A 339 -25.98 -3.08 22.53
N ILE A 340 -25.04 -2.70 23.40
CA ILE A 340 -25.03 -1.46 24.16
C ILE A 340 -23.90 -0.59 23.63
N LYS A 341 -24.26 0.65 23.26
CA LYS A 341 -23.31 1.73 23.03
C LYS A 341 -23.20 2.58 24.29
N VAL A 342 -22.00 2.74 24.83
CA VAL A 342 -21.71 3.57 26.01
C VAL A 342 -20.63 4.60 25.67
N SER A 343 -20.69 5.77 26.29
CA SER A 343 -19.58 6.74 26.25
C SER A 343 -18.85 6.67 27.57
N ALA A 344 -17.54 6.40 27.54
CA ALA A 344 -16.70 6.27 28.71
C ALA A 344 -15.39 7.01 28.48
N ALA A 345 -15.24 8.20 29.10
CA ALA A 345 -14.06 9.05 28.90
C ALA A 345 -12.87 8.59 29.75
N PRO A 346 -11.63 8.65 29.24
CA PRO A 346 -10.43 8.33 30.02
C PRO A 346 -10.37 9.07 31.36
N GLY A 347 -10.02 8.35 32.42
CA GLY A 347 -9.93 8.88 33.78
C GLY A 347 -11.23 8.82 34.60
N THR A 348 -12.34 8.38 34.01
CA THR A 348 -13.60 8.09 34.73
C THR A 348 -13.62 6.68 35.31
N GLN A 349 -14.50 6.44 36.29
CA GLN A 349 -14.67 5.10 36.87
C GLN A 349 -15.28 4.15 35.84
N GLU A 350 -16.25 4.61 35.06
CA GLU A 350 -16.91 3.85 34.00
C GLU A 350 -15.91 3.35 32.95
N TYR A 351 -14.96 4.21 32.58
CA TYR A 351 -13.86 3.84 31.67
C TYR A 351 -12.97 2.75 32.27
N ALA A 352 -12.58 2.91 33.53
CA ALA A 352 -11.77 1.91 34.22
C ALA A 352 -12.51 0.57 34.37
N ASP A 353 -13.81 0.59 34.65
CA ASP A 353 -14.64 -0.61 34.83
C ASP A 353 -14.80 -1.42 33.54
N LEU A 354 -14.74 -0.76 32.37
CA LEU A 354 -14.78 -1.42 31.07
C LEU A 354 -13.40 -1.96 30.66
N TRP A 355 -12.34 -1.16 30.80
CA TRP A 355 -11.02 -1.51 30.30
C TRP A 355 -10.22 -2.43 31.23
N LYS A 356 -10.36 -2.33 32.55
CA LYS A 356 -9.57 -3.16 33.48
C LYS A 356 -9.82 -4.66 33.29
N PRO A 357 -11.06 -5.16 33.24
CA PRO A 357 -11.31 -6.59 33.01
C PRO A 357 -10.76 -7.04 31.66
N PHE A 358 -10.98 -6.23 30.61
CA PHE A 358 -10.51 -6.53 29.26
C PHE A 358 -8.99 -6.62 29.17
N LEU A 359 -8.27 -5.63 29.69
CA LEU A 359 -6.80 -5.60 29.58
C LEU A 359 -6.16 -6.80 30.29
N ASN A 360 -6.68 -7.20 31.47
CA ASN A 360 -6.17 -8.38 32.17
C ASN A 360 -6.37 -9.66 31.36
N ASP A 361 -7.54 -9.83 30.75
CA ASP A 361 -7.86 -10.99 29.91
C ASP A 361 -7.04 -10.97 28.62
N PHE A 362 -6.96 -9.81 27.96
CA PHE A 362 -6.24 -9.63 26.71
C PHE A 362 -4.74 -9.87 26.86
N ILE A 363 -4.11 -9.40 27.94
CA ILE A 363 -2.69 -9.71 28.21
C ILE A 363 -2.50 -11.20 28.37
N SER A 364 -3.36 -11.86 29.15
CA SER A 364 -3.29 -13.32 29.35
C SER A 364 -3.45 -14.08 28.02
N HIS A 365 -4.34 -13.62 27.15
CA HIS A 365 -4.52 -14.14 25.80
C HIS A 365 -3.27 -13.94 24.93
N LEU A 366 -2.74 -12.72 24.87
CA LEU A 366 -1.52 -12.40 24.12
C LEU A 366 -0.30 -13.19 24.61
N GLU A 367 -0.18 -13.46 25.91
CA GLU A 367 0.87 -14.31 26.46
C GLU A 367 0.72 -15.76 26.02
N GLN A 368 -0.50 -16.30 26.01
CA GLN A 368 -0.78 -17.65 25.51
C GLN A 368 -0.47 -17.79 24.02
N LYS A 369 -0.72 -16.74 23.23
CA LYS A 369 -0.39 -16.70 21.79
C LYS A 369 1.08 -16.38 21.50
N GLY A 370 1.82 -15.88 22.49
CA GLY A 370 3.19 -15.39 22.31
C GLY A 370 3.30 -14.05 21.59
N TRP A 371 2.22 -13.25 21.57
CA TRP A 371 2.11 -12.00 20.81
C TRP A 371 2.28 -10.74 21.68
N LYS A 372 2.41 -10.88 23.01
CA LYS A 372 2.50 -9.74 23.93
C LYS A 372 3.61 -8.75 23.56
N GLU A 373 4.82 -9.25 23.29
CA GLU A 373 6.01 -8.42 23.05
C GLU A 373 5.93 -7.57 21.77
N ILE A 374 5.15 -8.03 20.78
CA ILE A 374 4.95 -7.34 19.50
C ILE A 374 3.64 -6.55 19.46
N THR A 375 2.82 -6.59 20.52
CA THR A 375 1.55 -5.86 20.57
C THR A 375 1.76 -4.46 21.15
N ARG A 376 1.11 -3.48 20.54
CA ARG A 376 1.03 -2.11 21.01
C ARG A 376 -0.42 -1.68 21.18
N ILE A 377 -0.72 -0.98 22.26
CA ILE A 377 -1.97 -0.20 22.34
C ILE A 377 -1.77 1.05 21.50
N ALA A 378 -2.57 1.19 20.45
CA ALA A 378 -2.38 2.23 19.45
C ALA A 378 -3.34 3.41 19.65
N MET A 379 -2.80 4.61 19.43
CA MET A 379 -3.47 5.88 19.61
C MET A 379 -3.34 6.75 18.38
N ASP A 380 -4.40 7.49 18.08
CA ASP A 380 -4.50 8.41 16.96
C ASP A 380 -4.82 9.82 17.49
N GLU A 381 -3.82 10.71 17.46
CA GLU A 381 -3.87 12.15 17.78
C GLU A 381 -4.90 12.58 18.85
N ARG A 382 -4.67 12.22 20.12
CA ARG A 382 -5.57 12.63 21.23
C ARG A 382 -5.03 13.79 22.05
N ALA A 383 -5.96 14.52 22.67
CA ALA A 383 -5.63 15.59 23.58
C ALA A 383 -4.74 15.08 24.73
N PRO A 384 -3.72 15.84 25.17
CA PRO A 384 -2.77 15.39 26.18
C PRO A 384 -3.39 14.85 27.47
N ALA A 385 -4.51 15.43 27.92
CA ALA A 385 -5.20 14.99 29.14
C ALA A 385 -5.81 13.58 29.01
N GLU A 386 -6.43 13.27 27.86
CA GLU A 386 -7.00 11.94 27.61
C GLU A 386 -5.91 10.89 27.45
N MET A 387 -4.84 11.24 26.73
CA MET A 387 -3.65 10.39 26.59
C MET A 387 -3.05 10.05 27.96
N GLN A 388 -2.79 11.06 28.81
CA GLN A 388 -2.22 10.85 30.14
C GLN A 388 -3.12 9.96 31.01
N ALA A 389 -4.44 10.16 30.97
CA ALA A 389 -5.39 9.36 31.72
C ALA A 389 -5.42 7.89 31.23
N MET A 390 -5.36 7.66 29.91
CA MET A 390 -5.26 6.31 29.35
C MET A 390 -3.94 5.64 29.73
N LEU A 391 -2.80 6.34 29.54
CA LEU A 391 -1.47 5.82 29.86
C LEU A 391 -1.32 5.50 31.36
N LYS A 392 -1.96 6.29 32.23
CA LYS A 392 -2.01 5.97 33.66
C LYS A 392 -2.72 4.65 33.92
N LEU A 393 -3.91 4.44 33.32
CA LEU A 393 -4.62 3.17 33.45
C LEU A 393 -3.80 2.00 32.88
N LEU A 394 -3.17 2.19 31.73
CA LEU A 394 -2.32 1.18 31.10
C LEU A 394 -1.12 0.84 31.98
N GLY A 395 -0.46 1.83 32.58
CA GLY A 395 0.65 1.60 33.51
C GLY A 395 0.23 0.89 34.80
N GLU A 396 -1.01 1.08 35.26
CA GLU A 396 -1.56 0.37 36.42
C GLU A 396 -1.90 -1.10 36.15
N VAL A 397 -2.38 -1.41 34.93
CA VAL A 397 -3.02 -2.71 34.62
C VAL A 397 -2.18 -3.57 33.68
N ALA A 398 -1.47 -2.93 32.76
CA ALA A 398 -0.76 -3.53 31.64
C ALA A 398 0.64 -2.91 31.42
N PRO A 399 1.48 -2.75 32.45
CA PRO A 399 2.73 -1.98 32.36
C PRO A 399 3.75 -2.55 31.36
N THR A 400 3.57 -3.79 30.90
CA THR A 400 4.45 -4.44 29.93
C THR A 400 4.03 -4.22 28.48
N LEU A 401 2.85 -3.64 28.21
CA LEU A 401 2.42 -3.35 26.85
C LEU A 401 3.03 -2.02 26.39
N GLY A 402 3.69 -2.06 25.23
CA GLY A 402 4.13 -0.84 24.55
C GLY A 402 2.95 -0.08 23.95
N VAL A 403 3.19 1.18 23.61
CA VAL A 403 2.21 2.06 22.96
C VAL A 403 2.76 2.55 21.62
N ALA A 404 1.86 2.59 20.64
CA ALA A 404 2.08 3.22 19.34
C ALA A 404 1.28 4.54 19.29
N LEU A 405 1.93 5.64 18.94
CA LEU A 405 1.29 6.96 18.92
C LEU A 405 1.73 7.78 17.70
N ALA A 406 0.75 8.23 16.92
CA ALA A 406 0.89 9.39 16.04
C ALA A 406 0.82 10.66 16.92
N ASP A 407 1.96 11.33 17.08
CA ASP A 407 2.20 12.37 18.10
C ASP A 407 2.50 13.73 17.48
N ASN A 408 1.77 14.75 17.96
CA ASN A 408 1.99 16.17 17.61
C ASN A 408 2.42 17.01 18.83
N HIS A 409 2.77 16.37 19.96
CA HIS A 409 2.94 17.04 21.25
C HIS A 409 4.25 16.68 21.99
N LYS A 410 5.18 15.96 21.35
CA LYS A 410 6.42 15.46 21.98
C LYS A 410 6.16 14.62 23.23
N SER A 411 5.07 13.86 23.23
CA SER A 411 4.61 12.95 24.28
C SER A 411 5.65 11.89 24.64
N TYR A 412 6.53 11.55 23.70
CA TYR A 412 7.67 10.65 23.92
C TYR A 412 8.67 11.15 24.96
N LYS A 413 8.72 12.44 25.27
CA LYS A 413 9.54 12.96 26.38
C LYS A 413 8.91 12.71 27.75
N LEU A 414 7.58 12.59 27.82
CA LEU A 414 6.85 12.32 29.05
C LEU A 414 6.77 10.82 29.36
N PHE A 415 6.71 9.99 28.30
CA PHE A 415 6.52 8.55 28.40
C PHE A 415 7.54 7.77 27.55
N PRO A 416 8.86 7.98 27.77
CA PRO A 416 9.91 7.50 26.86
C PRO A 416 10.01 5.98 26.76
N ASP A 417 9.79 5.26 27.86
CA ASP A 417 9.85 3.79 27.91
C ASP A 417 8.49 3.11 27.66
N VAL A 418 7.41 3.88 27.48
CA VAL A 418 6.06 3.34 27.17
C VAL A 418 5.73 3.54 25.70
N LEU A 419 6.09 4.69 25.12
CA LEU A 419 5.91 4.96 23.69
C LEU A 419 7.02 4.29 22.87
N THR A 420 6.89 2.98 22.68
CA THR A 420 7.86 2.14 21.96
C THR A 420 7.76 2.27 20.44
N ASP A 421 6.65 2.80 19.93
CA ASP A 421 6.47 3.19 18.52
C ASP A 421 5.94 4.63 18.45
N LEU A 422 6.77 5.51 17.90
CA LEU A 422 6.50 6.94 17.78
C LEU A 422 6.42 7.29 16.30
N CYS A 423 5.33 7.92 15.90
CA CYS A 423 5.17 8.49 14.58
C CYS A 423 4.92 9.99 14.69
N VAL A 424 5.70 10.82 14.00
CA VAL A 424 5.52 12.29 14.03
C VAL A 424 5.06 12.83 12.68
N ALA A 425 4.30 13.93 12.68
CA ALA A 425 3.86 14.56 11.44
C ALA A 425 5.05 15.02 10.59
N HIS A 426 4.89 15.03 9.27
CA HIS A 426 5.88 15.59 8.36
C HIS A 426 6.30 17.01 8.74
N GLY A 427 7.60 17.25 8.77
CA GLY A 427 8.20 18.51 9.22
C GLY A 427 8.31 18.69 10.73
N ALA A 428 7.75 17.78 11.55
CA ALA A 428 8.08 17.71 12.97
C ALA A 428 9.44 17.05 13.17
N SER A 429 10.23 17.57 14.12
CA SER A 429 11.54 17.02 14.47
C SER A 429 11.51 16.23 15.77
N VAL A 430 12.29 15.15 15.80
CA VAL A 430 12.65 14.43 17.02
C VAL A 430 14.10 14.76 17.34
N ASP A 431 14.33 15.30 18.55
CA ASP A 431 15.67 15.73 18.96
C ASP A 431 16.67 14.57 18.84
N ALA A 432 17.91 14.85 18.42
CA ALA A 432 18.89 13.83 18.10
C ALA A 432 19.19 12.87 19.27
N GLU A 433 19.25 13.41 20.50
CA GLU A 433 19.46 12.62 21.71
C GLU A 433 18.32 11.62 21.95
N ASP A 434 17.07 12.03 21.70
CA ASP A 434 15.91 11.16 21.83
C ASP A 434 15.91 10.07 20.77
N ARG A 435 16.29 10.38 19.52
CA ARG A 435 16.44 9.37 18.47
C ARG A 435 17.51 8.34 18.80
N VAL A 436 18.67 8.77 19.31
CA VAL A 436 19.74 7.87 19.77
C VAL A 436 19.24 6.98 20.90
N TYR A 437 18.58 7.56 21.90
CA TYR A 437 18.02 6.80 23.02
C TYR A 437 17.00 5.75 22.54
N ARG A 438 16.06 6.14 21.68
CA ARG A 438 15.05 5.25 21.11
C ARG A 438 15.68 4.12 20.31
N SER A 439 16.63 4.43 19.44
CA SER A 439 17.39 3.44 18.67
C SER A 439 18.13 2.44 19.57
N GLN A 440 18.80 2.90 20.63
CA GLN A 440 19.47 2.03 21.62
C GLN A 440 18.51 1.09 22.36
N LYS A 441 17.25 1.50 22.51
CA LYS A 441 16.18 0.69 23.11
C LYS A 441 15.49 -0.24 22.12
N GLY A 442 15.77 -0.11 20.82
CA GLY A 442 15.04 -0.79 19.76
C GLY A 442 13.61 -0.26 19.58
N TYR A 443 13.33 0.98 19.99
CA TYR A 443 12.05 1.64 19.77
C TYR A 443 11.99 2.24 18.37
N VAL A 444 10.80 2.19 17.77
CA VAL A 444 10.54 2.64 16.40
C VAL A 444 10.26 4.14 16.37
N THR A 445 10.87 4.85 15.43
CA THR A 445 10.63 6.28 15.18
C THR A 445 10.36 6.51 13.71
N THR A 446 9.09 6.73 13.37
CA THR A 446 8.62 6.97 12.00
C THR A 446 8.04 8.38 11.86
N TRP A 447 7.60 8.69 10.64
CA TRP A 447 6.88 9.91 10.32
C TRP A 447 5.70 9.59 9.39
N TYR A 448 4.74 10.52 9.30
CA TYR A 448 3.57 10.37 8.43
C TYR A 448 3.20 11.65 7.71
N VAL A 449 2.42 11.48 6.64
CA VAL A 449 1.67 12.55 5.96
C VAL A 449 0.19 12.22 6.00
N CYS A 450 -0.64 13.24 5.83
CA CYS A 450 -2.10 13.14 5.89
C CYS A 450 -2.70 14.29 5.07
N CYS A 451 -4.02 14.52 5.18
CA CYS A 451 -4.73 15.62 4.53
C CYS A 451 -4.15 17.02 4.79
N ALA A 452 -3.31 17.20 5.82
CA ALA A 452 -2.71 18.50 6.17
C ALA A 452 -1.47 18.84 5.33
N HIS A 453 -0.93 17.87 4.60
CA HIS A 453 0.36 17.98 3.92
C HIS A 453 0.16 17.91 2.41
N GLU A 454 0.39 19.03 1.71
CA GLU A 454 0.36 19.05 0.24
C GLU A 454 1.50 18.22 -0.35
N PHE A 455 2.69 18.31 0.25
CA PHE A 455 3.90 17.61 -0.18
C PHE A 455 4.72 17.09 1.02
N PRO A 456 5.37 15.92 0.88
CA PRO A 456 5.06 14.91 -0.12
C PRO A 456 3.71 14.28 0.21
N ASN A 457 2.97 13.78 -0.78
CA ASN A 457 1.81 12.96 -0.50
C ASN A 457 1.56 11.92 -1.59
N VAL A 458 0.58 11.06 -1.33
CA VAL A 458 0.12 10.01 -2.24
C VAL A 458 -1.38 10.17 -2.48
N PHE A 459 -1.85 11.39 -2.72
CA PHE A 459 -3.18 11.63 -3.29
C PHE A 459 -3.20 11.18 -4.75
N THR A 460 -4.37 10.86 -5.31
CA THR A 460 -4.46 10.42 -6.71
C THR A 460 -3.99 11.47 -7.72
N PHE A 461 -3.93 12.75 -7.33
CA PHE A 461 -3.36 13.84 -8.12
C PHE A 461 -1.89 14.17 -7.78
N SER A 462 -1.33 13.62 -6.69
CA SER A 462 0.08 13.85 -6.34
C SER A 462 1.01 13.37 -7.45
N ALA A 463 2.11 14.09 -7.66
CA ALA A 463 3.11 13.68 -8.64
C ALA A 463 3.71 12.32 -8.22
N PRO A 464 3.86 11.34 -9.14
CA PRO A 464 4.36 10.01 -8.80
C PRO A 464 5.71 10.00 -8.04
N ALA A 465 6.59 10.95 -8.37
CA ALA A 465 7.89 11.14 -7.71
C ALA A 465 7.79 11.41 -6.20
N GLU A 466 6.69 11.99 -5.71
CA GLU A 466 6.47 12.26 -4.29
C GLU A 466 6.41 10.98 -3.45
N ALA A 467 5.86 9.91 -4.02
CA ALA A 467 5.79 8.61 -3.34
C ALA A 467 7.19 7.98 -3.20
N ALA A 468 8.03 8.08 -4.23
CA ALA A 468 9.42 7.62 -4.17
C ALA A 468 10.25 8.46 -3.18
N PHE A 469 10.03 9.78 -3.15
CA PHE A 469 10.69 10.71 -2.24
C PHE A 469 10.53 10.34 -0.76
N ILE A 470 9.41 9.72 -0.36
CA ILE A 470 9.15 9.30 1.03
C ILE A 470 10.30 8.42 1.57
N GLY A 471 10.79 7.46 0.78
CA GLY A 471 11.90 6.61 1.20
C GLY A 471 13.21 7.37 1.39
N TRP A 472 13.50 8.30 0.48
CA TRP A 472 14.68 9.15 0.53
C TRP A 472 14.66 10.12 1.71
N TYR A 473 13.53 10.81 1.94
CA TYR A 473 13.34 11.68 3.09
C TYR A 473 13.48 10.90 4.40
N THR A 474 12.90 9.69 4.48
CA THR A 474 13.04 8.83 5.67
C THR A 474 14.52 8.61 6.03
N MET A 475 15.36 8.31 5.05
CA MET A 475 16.79 8.08 5.26
C MET A 475 17.60 9.34 5.52
N ALA A 476 17.15 10.49 5.02
CA ALA A 476 17.78 11.79 5.19
C ALA A 476 17.47 12.40 6.56
N ALA A 477 16.20 12.40 6.94
CA ALA A 477 15.71 12.89 8.21
C ALA A 477 16.00 11.91 9.37
N GLY A 478 16.50 10.71 9.09
CA GLY A 478 16.95 9.74 10.08
C GLY A 478 15.80 9.08 10.85
N PHE A 479 14.76 8.67 10.13
CA PHE A 479 13.63 7.88 10.62
C PHE A 479 13.79 6.40 10.25
N ASP A 480 13.09 5.53 10.97
CA ASP A 480 13.11 4.08 10.74
C ASP A 480 12.18 3.65 9.59
N GLY A 481 11.23 4.50 9.21
CA GLY A 481 10.21 4.17 8.23
C GLY A 481 9.13 5.25 8.11
N PHE A 482 7.99 4.86 7.56
CA PHE A 482 6.90 5.75 7.19
C PHE A 482 5.54 5.11 7.50
N LEU A 483 4.62 5.94 7.98
CA LEU A 483 3.24 5.55 8.27
C LEU A 483 2.27 6.31 7.37
N ARG A 484 1.20 5.64 6.94
CA ARG A 484 0.02 6.28 6.39
C ARG A 484 -1.25 5.62 6.89
N TRP A 485 -2.22 6.44 7.29
CA TRP A 485 -3.43 5.99 8.00
C TRP A 485 -4.37 5.09 7.18
N ALA A 486 -4.16 4.95 5.87
CA ALA A 486 -5.10 4.24 5.01
C ALA A 486 -4.43 3.51 3.84
N TYR A 487 -4.40 2.19 3.93
CA TYR A 487 -4.02 1.30 2.83
C TYR A 487 -5.18 1.13 1.83
N ASN A 488 -6.35 0.72 2.34
CA ASN A 488 -7.50 0.30 1.52
C ASN A 488 -8.87 0.71 2.11
N ASN A 489 -8.99 1.88 2.75
CA ASN A 489 -10.30 2.43 3.12
C ASN A 489 -11.03 2.96 1.87
N TRP A 490 -11.45 2.05 0.99
CA TRP A 490 -12.05 2.37 -0.30
C TRP A 490 -13.33 3.18 -0.15
N VAL A 491 -13.52 4.15 -1.02
CA VAL A 491 -14.80 4.85 -1.16
C VAL A 491 -15.84 3.94 -1.83
N LYS A 492 -17.03 4.48 -2.11
CA LYS A 492 -18.15 3.72 -2.67
C LYS A 492 -17.81 3.00 -3.98
N GLU A 493 -17.18 3.71 -4.92
CA GLU A 493 -16.81 3.19 -6.25
C GLU A 493 -15.32 3.48 -6.55
N PRO A 494 -14.39 2.78 -5.87
CA PRO A 494 -12.97 3.17 -5.84
C PRO A 494 -12.26 3.01 -7.18
N LEU A 495 -12.83 2.23 -8.11
CA LEU A 495 -12.32 2.08 -9.49
C LEU A 495 -12.69 3.26 -10.40
N LEU A 496 -13.64 4.10 -9.98
CA LEU A 496 -14.24 5.16 -10.81
C LEU A 496 -13.95 6.56 -10.24
N ASP A 497 -14.05 6.73 -8.93
CA ASP A 497 -13.92 8.02 -8.26
C ASP A 497 -13.18 7.84 -6.94
N SER A 498 -12.07 8.55 -6.75
CA SER A 498 -11.25 8.50 -5.53
C SER A 498 -11.57 9.62 -4.55
N ARG A 499 -12.50 10.52 -4.90
CA ARG A 499 -12.92 11.63 -4.03
C ARG A 499 -13.71 11.11 -2.85
N PHE A 500 -13.62 11.85 -1.75
CA PHE A 500 -14.33 11.54 -0.53
C PHE A 500 -14.92 12.78 0.12
N ARG A 501 -15.88 12.59 1.02
CA ARG A 501 -16.63 13.66 1.70
C ARG A 501 -15.80 14.55 2.64
N THR A 502 -14.50 14.27 2.85
CA THR A 502 -13.69 14.90 3.91
C THR A 502 -12.27 15.29 3.53
N TRP A 503 -11.63 14.66 2.54
CA TRP A 503 -10.19 14.84 2.31
C TRP A 503 -9.89 14.82 0.81
N PRO A 504 -8.70 15.28 0.39
CA PRO A 504 -8.30 15.21 -1.00
C PRO A 504 -8.36 13.77 -1.53
N ALA A 505 -8.68 13.64 -2.81
CA ALA A 505 -8.93 12.37 -3.46
C ALA A 505 -7.72 11.42 -3.34
N GLY A 506 -7.99 10.17 -2.98
CA GLY A 506 -6.94 9.18 -2.69
C GLY A 506 -6.33 9.29 -1.29
N ASP A 507 -6.81 10.15 -0.39
CA ASP A 507 -6.38 10.13 1.02
C ASP A 507 -6.71 8.78 1.67
N THR A 508 -7.88 8.21 1.37
CA THR A 508 -8.40 7.03 2.06
C THR A 508 -7.89 5.70 1.52
N TYR A 509 -7.11 5.66 0.43
CA TYR A 509 -6.51 4.41 -0.06
C TYR A 509 -5.37 4.64 -1.03
N ILE A 510 -4.42 3.70 -1.06
CA ILE A 510 -3.30 3.69 -2.01
C ILE A 510 -3.34 2.52 -3.00
N VAL A 511 -4.16 1.49 -2.75
CA VAL A 511 -4.36 0.35 -3.65
C VAL A 511 -5.83 0.16 -4.01
N TYR A 512 -6.13 -0.61 -5.04
CA TYR A 512 -7.47 -0.81 -5.58
C TYR A 512 -8.00 -2.24 -5.34
N PRO A 513 -9.33 -2.46 -5.44
CA PRO A 513 -9.95 -3.77 -5.28
C PRO A 513 -9.34 -4.88 -6.15
N GLY A 514 -9.44 -6.11 -5.68
CA GLY A 514 -8.91 -7.31 -6.36
C GLY A 514 -7.39 -7.48 -6.28
N GLY A 515 -6.69 -6.73 -5.42
CA GLY A 515 -5.23 -6.75 -5.35
C GLY A 515 -4.56 -5.99 -6.49
N ARG A 516 -5.21 -4.94 -6.98
CA ARG A 516 -4.67 -4.06 -8.03
C ARG A 516 -3.83 -2.95 -7.40
N SER A 517 -2.60 -2.79 -7.89
CA SER A 517 -1.69 -1.76 -7.42
C SER A 517 -2.08 -0.37 -7.95
N SER A 518 -1.34 0.65 -7.52
CA SER A 518 -1.40 2.00 -8.09
C SER A 518 0.00 2.50 -8.44
N ILE A 519 0.08 3.51 -9.30
CA ILE A 519 1.34 4.22 -9.55
C ILE A 519 1.94 4.70 -8.22
N ARG A 520 1.12 5.23 -7.32
CA ARG A 520 1.57 5.71 -6.00
C ARG A 520 2.18 4.60 -5.16
N PHE A 521 1.57 3.42 -5.16
CA PHE A 521 2.05 2.28 -4.38
C PHE A 521 3.35 1.72 -4.95
N GLU A 522 3.45 1.54 -6.28
CA GLU A 522 4.71 1.09 -6.92
C GLU A 522 5.85 2.09 -6.72
N ARG A 523 5.57 3.39 -6.77
CA ARG A 523 6.58 4.43 -6.50
C ARG A 523 6.96 4.51 -5.02
N LEU A 524 6.03 4.24 -4.10
CA LEU A 524 6.36 4.09 -2.68
C LEU A 524 7.27 2.89 -2.44
N ILE A 525 6.97 1.73 -3.05
CA ILE A 525 7.84 0.54 -2.99
C ILE A 525 9.23 0.88 -3.53
N GLU A 526 9.33 1.56 -4.67
CA GLU A 526 10.61 2.00 -5.22
C GLU A 526 11.42 2.84 -4.20
N GLY A 527 10.78 3.82 -3.55
CA GLY A 527 11.42 4.62 -2.50
C GLY A 527 11.87 3.78 -1.29
N ILE A 528 11.09 2.78 -0.89
CA ILE A 528 11.45 1.85 0.20
C ILE A 528 12.67 1.00 -0.20
N GLN A 529 12.70 0.46 -1.42
CA GLN A 529 13.86 -0.30 -1.93
C GLN A 529 15.12 0.59 -1.97
N ASP A 530 14.98 1.85 -2.40
CA ASP A 530 16.08 2.81 -2.37
C ASP A 530 16.57 3.06 -0.92
N ALA A 531 15.67 3.16 0.05
CA ALA A 531 16.01 3.30 1.46
C ALA A 531 16.79 2.08 2.00
N GLU A 532 16.40 0.87 1.61
CA GLU A 532 17.16 -0.35 1.92
C GLU A 532 18.56 -0.35 1.29
N LYS A 533 18.68 0.02 0.00
CA LYS A 533 19.98 0.15 -0.67
C LYS A 533 20.89 1.16 0.04
N ILE A 534 20.34 2.33 0.39
CA ILE A 534 21.07 3.37 1.14
C ILE A 534 21.60 2.81 2.45
N ARG A 535 20.76 2.06 3.19
CA ARG A 535 21.16 1.43 4.45
C ARG A 535 22.28 0.41 4.24
N THR A 536 22.11 -0.53 3.31
CA THR A 536 23.10 -1.56 3.00
C THR A 536 24.44 -0.94 2.59
N LEU A 537 24.42 0.03 1.67
CA LEU A 537 25.64 0.72 1.23
C LEU A 537 26.31 1.49 2.39
N ARG A 538 25.54 2.20 3.23
CA ARG A 538 26.07 2.87 4.42
C ARG A 538 26.75 1.88 5.36
N GLU A 539 26.11 0.76 5.67
CA GLU A 539 26.66 -0.28 6.56
C GLU A 539 27.95 -0.89 5.99
N THR A 540 27.96 -1.26 4.70
CA THR A 540 29.15 -1.81 4.04
C THR A 540 30.31 -0.81 4.03
N LEU A 541 30.05 0.44 3.63
CA LEU A 541 31.08 1.48 3.52
C LEU A 541 31.60 1.95 4.89
N GLN A 542 30.78 1.90 5.95
CA GLN A 542 31.21 2.25 7.31
C GLN A 542 32.17 1.24 7.92
N VAL A 543 32.05 -0.05 7.56
CA VAL A 543 32.91 -1.11 8.08
C VAL A 543 34.26 -1.16 7.36
N ASP A 544 34.33 -0.71 6.10
CA ASP A 544 35.59 -0.60 5.37
C ASP A 544 36.37 0.68 5.73
N SER A 545 37.54 0.51 6.34
CA SER A 545 38.45 1.60 6.72
C SER A 545 39.27 2.20 5.58
N SER A 546 39.11 1.71 4.34
CA SER A 546 39.85 2.21 3.18
C SER A 546 39.51 3.69 2.88
N PRO A 547 40.47 4.50 2.38
CA PRO A 547 40.18 5.89 1.99
C PRO A 547 39.09 6.00 0.92
N GLU A 548 39.01 5.02 0.02
CA GLU A 548 37.99 4.96 -1.03
C GLU A 548 36.59 4.74 -0.45
N ALA A 549 36.42 3.82 0.50
CA ALA A 549 35.14 3.61 1.17
C ALA A 549 34.69 4.82 1.97
N GLN A 550 35.63 5.51 2.64
CA GLN A 550 35.34 6.76 3.35
C GLN A 550 34.88 7.87 2.40
N GLU A 551 35.52 8.02 1.24
CA GLU A 551 35.10 9.00 0.22
C GLU A 551 33.71 8.67 -0.33
N LYS A 552 33.45 7.41 -0.67
CA LYS A 552 32.12 6.96 -1.13
C LYS A 552 31.04 7.16 -0.07
N LEU A 553 31.35 6.91 1.20
CA LEU A 553 30.42 7.14 2.31
C LEU A 553 30.10 8.62 2.47
N LEU A 554 31.10 9.50 2.34
CA LEU A 554 30.89 10.95 2.34
C LEU A 554 30.00 11.38 1.18
N GLN A 555 30.29 10.94 -0.04
CA GLN A 555 29.48 11.22 -1.22
C GLN A 555 28.03 10.76 -1.06
N LEU A 556 27.82 9.54 -0.54
CA LEU A 556 26.49 9.01 -0.26
C LEU A 556 25.77 9.90 0.76
N ASN A 557 26.40 10.21 1.89
CA ASN A 557 25.76 11.00 2.95
C ASN A 557 25.46 12.44 2.50
N GLU A 558 26.34 13.07 1.71
CA GLU A 558 26.09 14.37 1.11
C GLU A 558 24.89 14.33 0.17
N MET A 559 24.80 13.33 -0.72
CA MET A 559 23.65 13.15 -1.60
C MET A 559 22.35 12.99 -0.81
N ILE A 560 22.33 12.10 0.19
CA ILE A 560 21.13 11.84 1.00
C ILE A 560 20.71 13.09 1.78
N SER A 561 21.65 13.91 2.25
CA SER A 561 21.32 15.14 2.99
C SER A 561 20.48 16.14 2.19
N ASN A 562 20.55 16.12 0.86
CA ASN A 562 19.73 16.98 -0.01
C ASN A 562 18.23 16.63 0.03
N PHE A 563 17.87 15.46 0.55
CA PHE A 563 16.49 15.01 0.67
C PHE A 563 15.85 15.38 2.01
N ASP A 564 16.58 15.94 2.98
CA ASP A 564 16.01 16.44 4.24
C ASP A 564 15.34 17.81 4.04
N VAL A 565 14.28 17.81 3.22
CA VAL A 565 13.49 18.98 2.86
C VAL A 565 12.01 18.71 3.07
N THR A 566 11.29 19.71 3.57
CA THR A 566 9.85 19.59 3.89
C THR A 566 8.93 20.20 2.86
N ARG A 567 9.49 20.94 1.89
CA ARG A 567 8.76 21.55 0.78
C ARG A 567 9.20 20.92 -0.53
N LYS A 568 8.30 20.89 -1.51
CA LYS A 568 8.55 20.30 -2.83
C LYS A 568 9.74 21.00 -3.50
N PRO A 569 10.85 20.29 -3.78
CA PRO A 569 11.91 20.82 -4.63
C PRO A 569 11.35 21.15 -6.02
N GLY A 570 11.86 22.23 -6.64
CA GLY A 570 11.50 22.54 -8.02
C GLY A 570 12.04 21.53 -9.04
N ASP A 571 13.04 20.75 -8.64
CA ASP A 571 13.80 19.77 -9.42
C ASP A 571 13.69 18.36 -8.81
N LEU A 572 12.56 18.01 -8.18
CA LEU A 572 12.37 16.75 -7.44
C LEU A 572 12.74 15.51 -8.26
N GLU A 573 12.28 15.42 -9.50
CA GLU A 573 12.55 14.30 -10.40
C GLU A 573 14.04 14.21 -10.74
N GLU A 574 14.70 15.34 -10.97
CA GLU A 574 16.14 15.40 -11.23
C GLU A 574 16.95 15.00 -9.98
N LEU A 575 16.52 15.44 -8.80
CA LEU A 575 17.13 15.09 -7.53
C LEU A 575 17.05 13.58 -7.27
N LEU A 576 15.87 12.97 -7.48
CA LEU A 576 15.69 11.51 -7.39
C LEU A 576 16.57 10.77 -8.42
N ALA A 577 16.62 11.25 -9.66
CA ALA A 577 17.45 10.65 -10.71
C ALA A 577 18.95 10.69 -10.35
N LYS A 578 19.45 11.82 -9.83
CA LYS A 578 20.83 11.95 -9.33
C LYS A 578 21.12 11.01 -8.17
N GLY A 579 20.20 10.94 -7.20
CA GLY A 579 20.29 10.04 -6.05
C GLY A 579 20.41 8.58 -6.50
N LYS A 580 19.45 8.11 -7.32
CA LYS A 580 19.45 6.76 -7.86
C LYS A 580 20.71 6.45 -8.65
N LYS A 581 21.16 7.37 -9.52
CA LYS A 581 22.40 7.20 -10.28
C LYS A 581 23.63 7.02 -9.38
N LEU A 582 23.68 7.72 -8.26
CA LEU A 582 24.74 7.53 -7.28
C LEU A 582 24.65 6.13 -6.65
N LEU A 583 23.47 5.67 -6.23
CA LEU A 583 23.30 4.31 -5.70
C LEU A 583 23.76 3.27 -6.72
N GLU A 584 23.38 3.38 -7.98
CA GLU A 584 23.87 2.48 -9.04
C GLU A 584 25.39 2.48 -9.13
N THR A 585 26.01 3.67 -9.08
CA THR A 585 27.47 3.83 -9.22
C THR A 585 28.19 3.15 -8.06
N LEU A 586 27.74 3.40 -6.83
CA LEU A 586 28.30 2.79 -5.62
C LEU A 586 28.07 1.28 -5.56
N SER A 587 27.02 0.79 -6.22
CA SER A 587 26.68 -0.64 -6.23
C SER A 587 27.54 -1.46 -7.19
N ARG A 588 28.21 -0.84 -8.16
CA ARG A 588 29.10 -1.54 -9.12
C ARG A 588 30.49 -1.82 -8.54
N SER A 589 30.87 -1.10 -7.49
CA SER A 589 32.23 -1.07 -6.96
C SER A 589 32.47 -2.01 -5.81
#